data_AF-A0A2T5U0W5-F1
#
_entry.id   AF-A0A2T5U0W5-F1
#
_cell.length_a   1.000
_cell.length_b   1.000
_cell.length_c   1.000
_cell.angle_alpha   90.00
_cell.angle_beta   90.00
_cell.angle_gamma   90.00
#
_symmetry.space_group_name_H-M   'P 1'
#
loop_
_entity.id
_entity.type
_entity.pdbx_description
1 polymer ?
#
loop_
_entity_poly.entity_id
_entity_poly.type
_entity_poly.pdbx_seq_one_letter_code
_entity_poly.pdbx_strand_id
1 'polypeptide(L)'
;MFPVMADAQLSVDDRRLAEATKRAVKAAGGGKVCEAETGLSDTRFSCYCSKFDRASISISNAIRIDSIGASEAGHPHILNTMASILGAVVIMLPDHDGAEPCLRTGVMALSVEVGDVSRAVSDALAGTGEEGSKVTPREADAALEHVQHLERATAKLRYQLERIAAPPEAPP
;
A
#
# COMPACT_ATOMS: atom_id res chain seq x y z
N MET A 1 -30.22 6.54 -36.86
CA MET A 1 -29.28 5.42 -36.64
C MET A 1 -28.39 5.85 -35.47
N PHE A 2 -28.71 5.41 -34.25
CA PHE A 2 -27.86 5.70 -33.08
C PHE A 2 -26.61 4.84 -33.18
N PRO A 3 -25.41 5.36 -32.87
CA PRO A 3 -24.22 4.52 -32.84
C PRO A 3 -24.41 3.50 -31.73
N VAL A 4 -24.31 2.22 -32.09
CA VAL A 4 -24.12 1.13 -31.14
C VAL A 4 -22.91 1.51 -30.31
N MET A 5 -23.12 1.82 -29.03
CA MET A 5 -22.05 2.02 -28.06
C MET A 5 -21.26 0.72 -28.04
N ALA A 6 -20.15 0.69 -28.77
CA ALA A 6 -19.22 -0.41 -28.69
C ALA A 6 -18.87 -0.58 -27.21
N ASP A 7 -18.98 -1.82 -26.75
CA ASP A 7 -18.67 -2.28 -25.41
C ASP A 7 -17.17 -2.01 -25.17
N ALA A 8 -16.85 -0.76 -24.86
CA ALA A 8 -15.49 -0.25 -24.88
C ALA A 8 -14.83 -0.74 -23.60
N GLN A 9 -14.17 -1.88 -23.76
CA GLN A 9 -13.41 -2.62 -22.77
C GLN A 9 -12.60 -1.66 -21.89
N LEU A 10 -12.75 -1.82 -20.57
CA LEU A 10 -12.00 -1.03 -19.59
C LEU A 10 -10.49 -1.10 -19.86
N SER A 11 -9.79 -0.01 -19.51
CA SER A 11 -8.34 0.01 -19.60
C SER A 11 -7.70 -1.08 -18.71
N VAL A 12 -6.42 -1.39 -18.92
CA VAL A 12 -5.70 -2.32 -18.03
C VAL A 12 -5.72 -1.79 -16.60
N ASP A 13 -5.54 -0.49 -16.41
CA ASP A 13 -5.47 0.13 -15.09
C ASP A 13 -6.81 0.16 -14.38
N ASP A 14 -7.91 0.43 -15.09
CA ASP A 14 -9.26 0.34 -14.53
C ASP A 14 -9.59 -1.09 -14.05
N ARG A 15 -9.18 -2.10 -14.81
CA ARG A 15 -9.37 -3.50 -14.42
C ARG A 15 -8.53 -3.87 -13.20
N ARG A 16 -7.29 -3.36 -13.11
CA ARG A 16 -6.43 -3.52 -11.92
C ARG A 16 -7.08 -2.88 -10.69
N LEU A 17 -7.65 -1.68 -10.83
CA LEU A 17 -8.36 -1.00 -9.74
C LEU A 17 -9.62 -1.76 -9.32
N ALA A 18 -10.39 -2.32 -10.25
CA ALA A 18 -11.55 -3.15 -9.93
C ALA A 18 -11.15 -4.42 -9.14
N GLU A 19 -10.06 -5.07 -9.55
CA GLU A 19 -9.49 -6.22 -8.81
C GLU A 19 -8.98 -5.84 -7.43
N ALA A 20 -8.31 -4.70 -7.30
CA ALA A 20 -7.84 -4.17 -6.04
C ALA A 20 -9.00 -3.84 -5.09
N THR A 21 -10.05 -3.21 -5.62
CA THR A 21 -11.28 -2.91 -4.87
C THR A 21 -11.94 -4.20 -4.38
N LYS A 22 -11.99 -5.23 -5.22
CA LYS A 22 -12.51 -6.56 -4.82
C LYS A 22 -11.70 -7.17 -3.68
N ARG A 23 -10.36 -7.07 -3.73
CA ARG A 23 -9.48 -7.54 -2.65
C ARG A 23 -9.71 -6.74 -1.37
N ALA A 24 -9.81 -5.42 -1.46
CA ALA A 24 -10.09 -4.54 -0.34
C ALA A 24 -11.43 -4.84 0.35
N VAL A 25 -12.51 -4.99 -0.43
CA VAL A 25 -13.83 -5.36 0.11
C VAL A 25 -13.78 -6.72 0.79
N LYS A 26 -13.03 -7.69 0.23
CA LYS A 26 -12.84 -9.00 0.88
C LYS A 26 -12.05 -8.88 2.19
N ALA A 27 -10.95 -8.13 2.18
CA ALA A 27 -10.12 -7.88 3.35
C ALA A 27 -10.87 -7.15 4.47
N ALA A 28 -11.79 -6.25 4.11
CA ALA A 28 -12.67 -5.57 5.05
C ALA A 28 -13.80 -6.44 5.64
N GLY A 29 -13.87 -7.73 5.30
CA GLY A 29 -14.93 -8.64 5.79
C GLY A 29 -16.18 -8.70 4.91
N GLY A 30 -16.14 -8.13 3.71
CA GLY A 30 -17.18 -8.22 2.69
C GLY A 30 -18.04 -6.96 2.51
N GLY A 31 -18.91 -6.99 1.50
CA GLY A 31 -19.69 -5.83 1.07
C GLY A 31 -20.64 -5.27 2.13
N LYS A 32 -21.20 -6.13 3.00
CA LYS A 32 -22.06 -5.69 4.12
C LYS A 32 -21.32 -4.85 5.17
N VAL A 33 -20.06 -5.19 5.47
CA VAL A 33 -19.23 -4.40 6.40
C VAL A 33 -18.89 -3.07 5.75
N CYS A 34 -18.51 -3.09 4.47
CA CYS A 34 -18.26 -1.88 3.70
C CYS A 34 -19.50 -0.98 3.59
N GLU A 35 -20.70 -1.55 3.45
CA GLU A 35 -21.97 -0.84 3.41
C GLU A 35 -22.26 -0.11 4.73
N ALA A 36 -22.07 -0.78 5.87
CA ALA A 36 -22.24 -0.16 7.18
C ALA A 36 -21.31 1.05 7.38
N GLU A 37 -20.06 0.94 6.91
CA GLU A 37 -19.05 1.99 7.09
C GLU A 37 -19.14 3.12 6.07
N THR A 38 -19.52 2.84 4.82
CA THR A 38 -19.55 3.84 3.74
C THR A 38 -20.94 4.40 3.44
N GLY A 39 -22.00 3.71 3.90
CA GLY A 39 -23.39 4.01 3.55
C GLY A 39 -23.76 3.66 2.10
N LEU A 40 -22.90 2.94 1.37
CA LEU A 40 -23.16 2.50 0.00
C LEU A 40 -23.73 1.09 -0.03
N SER A 41 -24.71 0.85 -0.90
CA SER A 41 -25.29 -0.48 -1.06
C SER A 41 -24.29 -1.52 -1.58
N ASP A 42 -24.47 -2.78 -1.20
CA ASP A 42 -23.70 -3.91 -1.73
C ASP A 42 -23.70 -3.98 -3.28
N THR A 43 -24.79 -3.56 -3.93
CA THR A 43 -24.89 -3.48 -5.40
C THR A 43 -23.90 -2.47 -5.98
N ARG A 44 -23.67 -1.33 -5.31
CA ARG A 44 -22.65 -0.35 -5.74
C ARG A 44 -21.25 -0.94 -5.65
N PHE A 45 -20.96 -1.71 -4.60
CA PHE A 45 -19.67 -2.40 -4.49
C PHE A 45 -19.46 -3.44 -5.57
N SER A 46 -20.53 -4.17 -5.94
CA SER A 46 -20.49 -5.10 -7.06
C SER A 46 -20.12 -4.42 -8.39
N CYS A 47 -20.65 -3.21 -8.64
CA CYS A 47 -20.25 -2.38 -9.77
C CYS A 47 -18.76 -2.00 -9.72
N TYR A 48 -18.26 -1.50 -8.59
CA TYR A 48 -16.84 -1.09 -8.46
C TYR A 48 -15.86 -2.26 -8.58
N CYS A 49 -16.28 -3.47 -8.23
CA CYS A 49 -15.47 -4.69 -8.36
C CYS A 49 -15.51 -5.29 -9.77
N SER A 50 -16.38 -4.79 -10.66
CA SER A 50 -16.57 -5.33 -12.00
C SER A 50 -15.49 -4.84 -12.95
N LYS A 51 -14.93 -5.77 -13.74
CA LYS A 51 -13.98 -5.46 -14.83
C LYS A 51 -14.67 -4.98 -16.11
N PHE A 52 -16.00 -4.87 -16.08
CA PHE A 52 -16.83 -4.50 -17.22
C PHE A 52 -17.64 -3.22 -16.95
N ASP A 53 -17.69 -2.76 -15.70
CA ASP A 53 -18.39 -1.53 -15.32
C ASP A 53 -17.38 -0.38 -15.20
N ARG A 54 -17.75 0.81 -15.67
CA ARG A 54 -16.95 2.04 -15.54
C ARG A 54 -17.13 2.74 -14.20
N ALA A 55 -17.97 2.20 -13.32
CA ALA A 55 -18.17 2.72 -11.99
C ALA A 55 -16.85 2.73 -11.20
N SER A 56 -16.45 3.91 -10.73
CA SER A 56 -15.27 4.09 -9.89
C SER A 56 -15.68 4.44 -8.46
N ILE A 57 -14.96 3.86 -7.49
CA ILE A 57 -15.08 4.27 -6.10
C ILE A 57 -14.52 5.68 -5.88
N SER A 58 -15.13 6.47 -4.98
CA SER A 58 -14.57 7.76 -4.58
C SER A 58 -13.32 7.58 -3.72
N ILE A 59 -12.41 8.55 -3.75
CA ILE A 59 -11.17 8.52 -2.94
C ILE A 59 -11.50 8.35 -1.44
N SER A 60 -12.51 9.06 -0.94
CA SER A 60 -12.93 8.95 0.46
C SER A 60 -13.36 7.53 0.84
N ASN A 61 -14.09 6.83 -0.04
CA ASN A 61 -14.53 5.48 0.23
C ASN A 61 -13.40 4.46 0.03
N ALA A 62 -12.49 4.69 -0.91
CA ALA A 62 -11.30 3.87 -1.07
C ALA A 62 -10.45 3.86 0.21
N ILE A 63 -10.18 5.03 0.78
CA ILE A 63 -9.45 5.18 2.05
C ILE A 63 -10.18 4.45 3.18
N ARG A 64 -11.49 4.65 3.31
CA ARG A 64 -12.28 4.01 4.37
C ARG A 64 -12.24 2.49 4.25
N ILE A 65 -12.44 1.93 3.06
CA ILE A 65 -12.44 0.47 2.87
C ILE A 65 -11.06 -0.13 3.11
N ASP A 66 -10.01 0.47 2.55
CA ASP A 66 -8.65 0.02 2.82
C ASP A 66 -8.43 0.02 4.34
N SER A 67 -8.77 1.11 5.05
CA SER A 67 -8.54 1.22 6.50
C SER A 67 -9.22 0.13 7.36
N ILE A 68 -10.35 -0.44 6.93
CA ILE A 68 -11.02 -1.53 7.65
C ILE A 68 -10.21 -2.82 7.53
N GLY A 69 -9.64 -3.10 6.35
CA GLY A 69 -8.84 -4.29 6.07
C GLY A 69 -7.39 -4.21 6.56
N ALA A 70 -7.06 -3.34 7.52
CA ALA A 70 -5.69 -3.02 7.93
C ALA A 70 -4.86 -4.23 8.39
N SER A 71 -5.50 -5.28 8.88
CA SER A 71 -4.84 -6.49 9.38
C SER A 71 -4.53 -7.54 8.30
N GLU A 72 -4.93 -7.31 7.05
CA GLU A 72 -4.80 -8.29 5.96
C GLU A 72 -3.53 -8.10 5.13
N ALA A 73 -2.95 -9.21 4.66
CA ALA A 73 -1.71 -9.18 3.89
C ALA A 73 -1.89 -8.40 2.57
N GLY A 74 -1.02 -7.44 2.31
CA GLY A 74 -1.06 -6.59 1.11
C GLY A 74 -2.00 -5.39 1.20
N HIS A 75 -2.58 -5.13 2.38
CA HIS A 75 -3.19 -3.85 2.71
C HIS A 75 -2.14 -2.70 2.63
N PRO A 76 -2.52 -1.48 2.17
CA PRO A 76 -3.81 -1.10 1.61
C PRO A 76 -3.93 -1.48 0.12
N HIS A 77 -4.99 -2.19 -0.27
CA HIS A 77 -5.07 -2.79 -1.60
C HIS A 77 -5.38 -1.76 -2.70
N ILE A 78 -6.32 -0.86 -2.47
CA ILE A 78 -6.73 0.14 -3.47
C ILE A 78 -5.63 1.19 -3.61
N LEU A 79 -5.16 1.74 -2.50
CA LEU A 79 -4.09 2.74 -2.49
C LEU A 79 -2.79 2.23 -3.10
N ASN A 80 -2.36 0.99 -2.79
CA ASN A 80 -1.17 0.40 -3.42
C ASN A 80 -1.33 0.33 -4.95
N THR A 81 -2.53 0.01 -5.43
CA THR A 81 -2.78 -0.10 -6.88
C THR A 81 -2.80 1.28 -7.54
N MET A 82 -3.43 2.29 -6.90
CA MET A 82 -3.39 3.68 -7.37
C MET A 82 -1.96 4.21 -7.46
N ALA A 83 -1.14 3.97 -6.43
CA ALA A 83 0.26 4.37 -6.42
C ALA A 83 1.05 3.66 -7.53
N SER A 84 0.87 2.34 -7.67
CA SER A 84 1.55 1.54 -8.70
C SER A 84 1.26 2.01 -10.12
N ILE A 85 0.01 2.40 -10.42
CA ILE A 85 -0.35 2.97 -11.74
C ILE A 85 0.44 4.25 -12.03
N LEU A 86 0.76 5.03 -11.00
CA LEU A 86 1.53 6.27 -11.10
C LEU A 86 3.05 6.04 -11.00
N GLY A 87 3.52 4.80 -10.86
CA GLY A 87 4.93 4.50 -10.60
C GLY A 87 5.40 4.91 -9.20
N ALA A 88 4.49 5.00 -8.25
CA ALA A 88 4.75 5.32 -6.84
C ALA A 88 4.52 4.09 -5.94
N VAL A 89 5.01 4.19 -4.71
CA VAL A 89 4.77 3.20 -3.65
C VAL A 89 4.10 3.87 -2.45
N VAL A 90 3.24 3.12 -1.75
CA VAL A 90 2.66 3.57 -0.49
C VAL A 90 3.52 3.03 0.64
N ILE A 91 3.99 3.93 1.49
CA ILE A 91 4.72 3.56 2.71
C ILE A 91 3.80 3.84 3.89
N MET A 92 3.43 2.78 4.62
CA MET A 92 2.65 2.92 5.84
C MET A 92 3.52 3.56 6.93
N LEU A 93 3.01 4.63 7.52
CA LEU A 93 3.66 5.26 8.66
C LEU A 93 3.56 4.34 9.90
N PRO A 94 4.58 4.31 10.77
CA PRO A 94 4.52 3.54 12.00
C PRO A 94 3.50 4.12 12.99
N ASP A 95 2.91 3.26 13.82
CA ASP A 95 2.03 3.68 14.90
C ASP A 95 2.72 4.59 15.91
N HIS A 96 1.98 5.59 16.41
CA HIS A 96 2.44 6.52 17.44
C HIS A 96 2.34 5.88 18.82
N ASP A 97 3.35 5.12 19.23
CA ASP A 97 3.44 4.56 20.59
C ASP A 97 3.76 5.61 21.67
N GLY A 98 3.28 6.85 21.51
CA GLY A 98 3.26 7.93 22.50
C GLY A 98 4.62 8.52 22.90
N ALA A 99 5.69 7.76 22.82
CA ALA A 99 7.06 8.20 23.05
C ALA A 99 7.71 8.47 21.70
N GLU A 100 7.87 9.75 21.36
CA GLU A 100 8.58 10.16 20.16
C GLU A 100 10.06 9.72 20.30
N PRO A 101 10.55 8.73 19.53
CA PRO A 101 11.94 8.33 19.64
C PRO A 101 12.79 9.54 19.28
N CYS A 102 13.79 9.87 20.11
CA CYS A 102 14.68 10.98 19.79
C CYS A 102 15.32 10.76 18.39
N LEU A 103 15.61 11.84 17.65
CA LEU A 103 16.19 11.76 16.30
C LEU A 103 17.40 10.81 16.22
N ARG A 104 18.20 10.75 17.29
CA ARG A 104 19.34 9.83 17.42
C ARG A 104 18.93 8.36 17.29
N THR A 105 17.83 7.94 17.92
CA THR A 105 17.30 6.58 17.81
C THR A 105 16.83 6.30 16.39
N GLY A 106 16.19 7.27 15.72
CA GLY A 106 15.79 7.15 14.32
C GLY A 106 16.98 6.95 13.38
N VAL A 107 18.06 7.73 13.55
CA VAL A 107 19.30 7.59 12.75
C VAL A 107 19.99 6.25 13.01
N MET A 108 20.01 5.78 14.26
CA MET A 108 20.56 4.46 14.59
C MET A 108 19.75 3.34 13.93
N ALA A 109 18.41 3.39 14.01
CA ALA A 109 17.55 2.42 13.36
C ALA A 109 17.79 2.38 11.84
N LEU A 110 17.86 3.54 11.18
CA LEU A 110 18.21 3.62 9.76
C LEU A 110 19.54 2.94 9.42
N SER A 111 20.56 3.15 10.25
CA SER A 111 21.88 2.56 10.02
C SER A 111 21.85 1.03 10.10
N VAL A 112 21.03 0.47 11.01
CA VAL A 112 20.80 -0.97 11.12
C VAL A 112 20.06 -1.49 9.89
N GLU A 113 18.93 -0.87 9.52
CA GLU A 113 18.13 -1.33 8.38
C GLU A 113 18.90 -1.27 7.06
N VAL A 114 19.74 -0.24 6.84
CA VAL A 114 20.63 -0.18 5.66
C VAL A 114 21.61 -1.36 5.65
N GLY A 115 22.17 -1.73 6.80
CA GLY A 115 23.06 -2.88 6.93
C GLY A 115 22.36 -4.19 6.61
N ASP A 116 21.14 -4.38 7.12
CA ASP A 116 20.34 -5.58 6.90
C ASP A 116 19.92 -5.72 5.44
N VAL A 117 19.46 -4.64 4.80
CA VAL A 117 19.19 -4.62 3.35
C VAL A 117 20.45 -4.96 2.55
N SER A 118 21.58 -4.34 2.87
CA SER A 118 22.84 -4.58 2.17
C SER A 118 23.27 -6.05 2.27
N ARG A 119 23.11 -6.67 3.45
CA ARG A 119 23.39 -8.08 3.66
C ARG A 119 22.42 -8.97 2.87
N ALA A 120 21.12 -8.75 3.00
CA ALA A 120 20.11 -9.57 2.33
C ALA A 120 20.26 -9.56 0.80
N VAL A 121 20.53 -8.40 0.21
CA VAL A 121 20.80 -8.27 -1.23
C VAL A 121 22.10 -8.97 -1.60
N SER A 122 23.15 -8.86 -0.79
CA SER A 122 24.43 -9.53 -1.05
C SER A 122 24.29 -11.06 -0.98
N ASP A 123 23.54 -11.57 0.01
CA ASP A 123 23.27 -12.99 0.18
C ASP A 123 22.44 -13.54 -0.98
N ALA A 124 21.42 -12.80 -1.42
CA ALA A 124 20.62 -13.13 -2.60
C ALA A 124 21.46 -13.18 -3.88
N LEU A 125 22.40 -12.23 -4.05
CA LEU A 125 23.29 -12.17 -5.22
C LEU A 125 24.40 -13.22 -5.17
N ALA A 126 24.78 -13.71 -3.99
CA ALA A 126 25.80 -14.74 -3.83
C ALA A 126 25.38 -16.11 -4.42
N GLY A 127 24.10 -16.28 -4.78
CA GLY A 127 23.62 -17.44 -5.53
C GLY A 127 23.70 -18.75 -4.73
N THR A 128 23.32 -18.71 -3.45
CA THR A 128 23.40 -19.87 -2.55
C THR A 128 22.33 -20.95 -2.81
N GLY A 129 21.40 -20.70 -3.73
CA GLY A 129 20.38 -21.66 -4.19
C GLY A 129 20.82 -22.59 -5.34
N GLU A 130 20.06 -23.66 -5.57
CA GLU A 130 20.34 -24.72 -6.54
C GLU A 130 20.46 -24.25 -8.02
N GLU A 131 20.01 -23.03 -8.35
CA GLU A 131 20.04 -22.48 -9.72
C GLU A 131 21.27 -21.59 -10.05
N GLY A 132 22.20 -21.38 -9.11
CA GLY A 132 23.36 -20.49 -9.33
C GLY A 132 22.99 -19.00 -9.28
N SER A 133 23.75 -18.14 -9.97
CA SER A 133 23.82 -16.67 -9.75
C SER A 133 22.55 -15.83 -10.02
N LYS A 134 21.37 -16.46 -10.15
CA LYS A 134 20.08 -15.77 -10.29
C LYS A 134 19.36 -15.72 -8.96
N VAL A 135 18.92 -14.52 -8.59
CA VAL A 135 18.06 -14.30 -7.41
C VAL A 135 16.74 -15.05 -7.63
N THR A 136 16.42 -15.94 -6.71
CA THR A 136 15.15 -16.69 -6.68
C THR A 136 14.01 -15.81 -6.18
N PRO A 137 12.73 -16.15 -6.48
CA PRO A 137 11.58 -15.40 -5.95
C PRO A 137 11.58 -15.30 -4.43
N ARG A 138 12.00 -16.36 -3.72
CA ARG A 138 12.07 -16.39 -2.27
C ARG A 138 13.13 -15.44 -1.71
N GLU A 139 14.30 -15.37 -2.36
CA GLU A 139 15.36 -14.42 -1.98
C GLU A 139 14.94 -12.98 -2.27
N ALA A 140 14.21 -12.74 -3.36
CA ALA A 140 13.63 -11.44 -3.66
C ALA A 140 12.60 -11.02 -2.60
N ASP A 141 11.70 -11.92 -2.19
CA ASP A 141 10.71 -11.65 -1.14
C ASP A 141 11.39 -11.31 0.20
N ALA A 142 12.42 -12.05 0.60
CA ALA A 142 13.18 -11.77 1.81
C ALA A 142 13.91 -10.41 1.74
N ALA A 143 14.53 -10.09 0.61
CA ALA A 143 15.17 -8.78 0.42
C ALA A 143 14.14 -7.64 0.44
N LEU A 144 12.95 -7.84 -0.14
CA LEU A 144 11.87 -6.86 -0.12
C LEU A 144 11.36 -6.57 1.29
N GLU A 145 11.31 -7.58 2.18
CA GLU A 145 10.95 -7.37 3.58
C GLU A 145 11.91 -6.39 4.28
N HIS A 146 13.22 -6.57 4.08
CA HIS A 146 14.22 -5.64 4.62
C HIS A 146 14.11 -4.23 4.01
N VAL A 147 13.83 -4.13 2.70
CA VAL A 147 13.59 -2.83 2.05
C VAL A 147 12.39 -2.12 2.66
N GLN A 148 11.29 -2.84 2.94
CA GLN A 148 10.12 -2.27 3.59
C GLN A 148 10.43 -1.75 5.01
N HIS A 149 11.31 -2.42 5.76
CA HIS A 149 11.75 -1.93 7.06
C HIS A 149 12.57 -0.64 6.95
N LEU A 150 13.49 -0.56 5.99
CA LEU A 150 14.25 0.65 5.69
C LEU A 150 13.33 1.82 5.27
N GLU A 151 12.34 1.57 4.42
CA GLU A 151 11.34 2.56 4.02
C GLU A 151 10.54 3.08 5.21
N ARG A 152 10.08 2.18 6.11
CA ARG A 152 9.39 2.57 7.35
C ARG A 152 10.28 3.40 8.27
N ALA A 153 11.54 3.02 8.46
CA ALA A 153 12.50 3.78 9.26
C ALA A 153 12.75 5.18 8.68
N THR A 154 12.84 5.27 7.34
CA THR A 154 13.01 6.53 6.62
C THR A 154 11.78 7.42 6.75
N ALA A 155 10.58 6.86 6.56
CA ALA A 155 9.32 7.57 6.72
C ALA A 155 9.14 8.08 8.16
N LYS A 156 9.54 7.29 9.17
CA LYS A 156 9.53 7.71 10.57
C LYS A 156 10.43 8.92 10.81
N LEU A 157 11.67 8.88 10.33
CA LEU A 157 12.60 10.00 10.48
C LEU A 157 12.08 11.26 9.76
N ARG A 158 11.59 11.10 8.52
CA ARG A 158 11.02 12.20 7.73
C ARG A 158 9.89 12.88 8.50
N TYR A 159 8.93 12.09 9.01
CA TYR A 159 7.81 12.61 9.77
C TYR A 159 8.25 13.38 11.02
N GLN A 160 9.25 12.88 11.75
CA GLN A 160 9.82 13.60 12.90
C GLN A 160 10.46 14.93 12.50
N LEU A 161 11.22 14.95 11.40
CA LEU A 161 11.83 16.18 10.88
C LEU A 161 10.78 17.19 10.42
N GLU A 162 9.72 16.74 9.73
CA GLU A 162 8.61 17.59 9.30
C GLU A 162 7.88 18.22 10.49
N ARG A 163 7.67 17.46 11.58
CA ARG A 163 7.08 18.01 12.83
C ARG A 163 7.96 19.06 13.50
N ILE A 164 9.28 18.84 13.55
CA ILE A 164 10.22 19.82 14.12
C ILE A 164 10.26 21.09 13.26
N ALA A 165 10.17 20.93 11.94
CA ALA A 165 10.16 22.03 10.99
C ALA A 165 8.82 22.79 10.94
N ALA A 166 7.72 22.16 11.38
CA ALA A 166 6.41 22.78 11.42
C ALA A 166 6.38 23.92 12.47
N PRO A 167 5.89 25.12 12.11
CA PRO A 167 5.68 26.18 13.09
C PRO A 167 4.68 25.70 14.17
N PRO A 168 4.82 26.15 15.43
CA PRO A 168 3.84 25.81 16.46
C PRO A 168 2.46 26.26 15.99
N GLU A 169 1.51 25.32 15.92
CA GLU A 169 0.10 25.67 15.73
C GLU A 169 -0.27 26.71 16.78
N ALA A 170 -0.72 27.88 16.33
CA ALA A 170 -1.32 28.86 17.24
C ALA A 170 -2.52 28.16 17.91
N PRO A 171 -2.66 28.24 19.25
CA PRO A 171 -3.80 27.64 19.92
C PRO A 171 -5.11 28.28 19.41
N PRO A 172 -6.22 27.52 19.42
CA PRO A 172 -7.53 28.03 19.01
C PRO A 172 -8.03 29.18 19.89
#